data_AF-A0A328AAZ4-F1
#
_entry.id   AF-A0A328AAZ4-F1
#
_cell.length_a   1.000
_cell.length_b   1.000
_cell.length_c   1.000
_cell.angle_alpha   90.00
_cell.angle_beta   90.00
_cell.angle_gamma   90.00
#
_symmetry.space_group_name_H-M   'P 1'
#
loop_
_entity.id
_entity.type
_entity.pdbx_description
1 polymer ?
#
loop_
_entity_poly.entity_id
_entity_poly.type
_entity_poly.pdbx_seq_one_letter_code
_entity_poly.pdbx_strand_id
1 'polypeptide(L)' 'MTTHYNSSSRGPVEIASMRYEHALNARDKLMRERSDDSRDAEIAALNDHIAGIEATFEERADG' A
#
# COMPACT_ATOMS: atom_id res chain seq x y z
N MET A 1 1.56 -5.26 -12.79
CA MET A 1 0.65 -4.81 -11.71
C MET A 1 1.16 -5.40 -10.40
N THR A 2 1.49 -4.57 -9.41
CA THR A 2 1.99 -5.06 -8.12
C THR A 2 0.81 -5.40 -7.21
N THR A 3 0.82 -6.60 -6.66
CA THR A 3 -0.28 -7.13 -5.84
C THR A 3 0.20 -7.43 -4.43
N HIS A 4 -0.63 -7.13 -3.44
CA HIS A 4 -0.39 -7.46 -2.04
C HIS A 4 -1.25 -8.67 -1.63
N TYR A 5 -0.62 -9.67 -1.03
CA TYR A 5 -1.32 -10.87 -0.55
C TYR A 5 -1.75 -10.67 0.89
N ASN A 6 -3.00 -10.26 1.09
CA ASN A 6 -3.56 -10.20 2.44
C ASN A 6 -3.92 -11.61 2.89
N SER A 7 -3.25 -12.14 3.92
CA SER A 7 -3.55 -13.45 4.53
C SER A 7 -5.01 -13.63 4.94
N SER A 8 -5.76 -12.53 5.09
CA SER A 8 -7.16 -12.51 5.52
C SER A 8 -8.18 -12.29 4.39
N SER A 9 -7.77 -12.23 3.12
CA SER A 9 -8.68 -11.99 1.98
C SER A 9 -8.54 -13.03 0.86
N ARG A 10 -9.63 -13.21 0.10
CA ARG A 10 -9.86 -14.21 -0.97
C ARG A 10 -8.95 -14.12 -2.21
N GLY A 11 -7.70 -13.67 -2.08
CA GLY A 11 -6.72 -13.60 -3.17
C GLY A 11 -5.84 -12.34 -3.15
N PRO A 12 -4.91 -12.23 -4.12
CA PRO A 12 -4.06 -11.06 -4.27
C PRO A 12 -4.91 -9.83 -4.61
N VAL A 13 -4.66 -8.73 -3.91
CA VAL A 13 -5.31 -7.43 -4.17
C VAL A 13 -4.30 -6.52 -4.84
N GLU A 14 -4.73 -5.81 -5.88
CA GLU A 14 -3.88 -4.85 -6.58
C GLU A 14 -3.64 -3.62 -5.71
N ILE A 15 -2.36 -3.24 -5.52
CA ILE A 15 -1.98 -2.13 -4.63
C ILE A 15 -2.69 -0.83 -5.04
N ALA A 16 -2.74 -0.55 -6.34
CA ALA A 16 -3.41 0.62 -6.90
C ALA A 16 -4.92 0.68 -6.63
N SER A 17 -5.56 -0.44 -6.30
CA SER A 17 -6.99 -0.50 -5.96
C SER A 17 -7.23 -0.53 -4.44
N MET A 18 -6.17 -0.52 -3.62
CA MET A 18 -6.31 -0.53 -2.16
C MET A 18 -6.76 0.83 -1.65
N ARG A 19 -7.67 0.81 -0.66
CA ARG A 19 -8.02 2.01 0.10
C ARG A 19 -6.83 2.45 0.96
N TYR A 20 -6.75 3.74 1.25
CA TYR A 20 -5.69 4.34 2.07
C TYR A 20 -5.39 3.57 3.36
N GLU A 21 -6.42 3.29 4.16
CA GLU A 21 -6.29 2.55 5.43
C GLU A 21 -5.71 1.13 5.21
N HIS A 22 -6.11 0.46 4.14
CA HIS A 22 -5.61 -0.88 3.81
C HIS A 22 -4.17 -0.83 3.31
N ALA A 23 -3.81 0.16 2.51
CA ALA A 23 -2.44 0.36 2.04
C ALA A 23 -1.49 0.66 3.20
N LEU A 24 -1.91 1.50 4.16
CA LEU A 24 -1.15 1.76 5.40
C LEU A 24 -0.93 0.50 6.23
N ASN A 25 -2.00 -0.26 6.48
CA ASN A 25 -1.90 -1.52 7.24
C ASN A 25 -1.00 -2.54 6.53
N ALA A 26 -1.12 -2.67 5.20
CA ALA A 26 -0.27 -3.55 4.40
C ALA A 26 1.20 -3.16 4.48
N ARG A 27 1.50 -1.86 4.38
CA ARG A 27 2.87 -1.32 4.50
C ARG A 27 3.44 -1.59 5.89
N ASP A 28 2.71 -1.28 6.95
CA ASP A 28 3.16 -1.49 8.34
C ASP A 28 3.43 -2.98 8.60
N LYS A 29 2.52 -3.84 8.15
CA LYS A 29 2.67 -5.29 8.23
C LYS A 29 3.92 -5.77 7.48
N LEU A 30 4.11 -5.36 6.23
CA LEU A 30 5.29 -5.71 5.43
C LEU A 30 6.58 -5.20 6.06
N MET A 31 6.59 -4.00 6.64
CA MET A 31 7.75 -3.47 7.33
C MET A 31 8.09 -4.25 8.60
N ARG A 32 7.08 -4.72 9.34
CA ARG A 32 7.29 -5.59 10.53
C ARG A 32 7.76 -6.99 10.16
N GLU A 33 7.21 -7.56 9.09
CA GLU A 33 7.55 -8.90 8.58
C GLU A 33 8.71 -8.88 7.57
N ARG A 34 9.39 -7.74 7.40
CA ARG A 34 10.52 -7.57 6.49
C ARG A 34 11.70 -8.42 6.97
N SER A 35 11.71 -9.68 6.54
CA SER A 35 12.85 -10.58 6.75
C SER A 35 13.90 -10.47 5.64
N ASP A 36 13.50 -10.06 4.43
CA ASP A 36 14.35 -10.05 3.23
C ASP A 36 13.97 -8.91 2.27
N ASP A 37 14.93 -8.46 1.44
CA ASP A 37 14.77 -7.38 0.44
C ASP A 37 13.73 -7.71 -0.66
N SER A 38 13.24 -8.94 -0.73
CA SER A 38 12.18 -9.33 -1.68
C SER A 38 10.87 -8.56 -1.49
N ARG A 39 10.67 -7.92 -0.33
CA ARG A 39 9.49 -7.10 -0.03
C ARG A 39 9.69 -5.61 -0.24
N ASP A 40 10.91 -5.14 -0.54
CA ASP A 40 11.18 -3.71 -0.76
C ASP A 40 10.41 -3.15 -1.95
N ALA A 41 10.30 -3.90 -3.05
CA ALA A 41 9.52 -3.48 -4.22
C ALA A 41 8.01 -3.33 -3.90
N GLU A 42 7.48 -4.19 -3.03
CA GLU A 42 6.08 -4.15 -2.59
C GLU A 42 5.84 -2.96 -1.64
N ILE A 43 6.78 -2.72 -0.71
CA ILE A 43 6.77 -1.57 0.20
C ILE A 43 6.89 -0.25 -0.59
N ALA A 44 7.77 -0.18 -1.60
CA ALA A 44 7.92 0.99 -2.44
C ALA A 44 6.62 1.30 -3.21
N ALA A 45 5.99 0.27 -3.79
CA ALA A 45 4.71 0.44 -4.48
C ALA A 45 3.58 0.89 -3.54
N LEU A 46 3.54 0.38 -2.30
CA LEU A 46 2.59 0.84 -1.29
C LEU A 46 2.84 2.30 -0.89
N ASN A 47 4.10 2.70 -0.68
CA ASN A 47 4.44 4.07 -0.34
C ASN A 47 4.06 5.06 -1.45
N ASP A 48 4.35 4.72 -2.72
CA ASP A 48 3.97 5.54 -3.87
C ASP A 48 2.44 5.71 -3.96
N HIS A 49 1.68 4.62 -3.80
CA HIS A 49 0.22 4.66 -3.79
C HIS A 49 -0.35 5.50 -2.64
N ILE A 50 0.20 5.35 -1.43
CA ILE A 50 -0.18 6.14 -0.25
C ILE A 50 0.07 7.63 -0.53
N ALA A 51 1.25 8.00 -1.01
CA ALA A 51 1.59 9.38 -1.33
C ALA A 51 0.67 9.97 -2.42
N GLY A 52 0.33 9.18 -3.44
CA GLY A 52 -0.64 9.58 -4.47
C GLY A 52 -2.03 9.84 -3.88
N ILE A 53 -2.50 8.99 -2.97
CA ILE A 53 -3.76 9.21 -2.28
C ILE A 53 -3.70 10.47 -1.39
N GLU A 54 -2.63 10.68 -0.64
CA GLU A 54 -2.46 11.87 0.21
C GLU A 54 -2.45 13.16 -0.60
N ALA A 55 -1.76 13.18 -1.74
CA ALA A 55 -1.79 14.31 -2.67
C ALA A 55 -3.22 14.61 -3.15
N THR A 56 -4.03 13.59 -3.46
CA THR A 56 -5.43 13.81 -3.86
C THR A 56 -6.33 14.29 -2.73
N PHE A 57 -6.00 13.99 -1.48
CA PHE A 57 -6.73 14.51 -0.31
C PHE A 57 -6.36 15.95 -0.02
N GLU A 58 -5.08 16.29 -0.13
CA GLU A 58 -4.58 17.65 0.08
C GLU A 58 -5.13 18.61 -0.99
N GLU A 59 -5.20 18.17 -2.24
CA GLU A 59 -5.79 18.94 -3.36
C GLU A 59 -7.31 19.18 -3.19
N ARG A 60 -8.00 18.37 -2.38
CA ARG A 60 -9.43 18.56 -2.05
C ARG A 60 -9.68 19.41 -0.81
N ALA A 61 -8.68 19.63 0.03
CA ALA A 61 -8.81 20.43 1.25
C ALA A 61 -8.56 21.92 1.01
N ASP A 62 -7.90 22.27 -0.11
CA ASP A 62 -7.49 23.64 -0.47
C ASP A 62 -8.38 24.31 -1.54
N GLY A 63 -9.51 23.69 -1.92
CA GLY A 63 -10.47 24.21 -2.91
C GLY A 63 -11.86 24.48 -2.34
#